data_AF-A0A2V7D9L6-F1
#
_entry.id   AF-A0A2V7D9L6-F1
#
_cell.length_a   1.000
_cell.length_b   1.000
_cell.length_c   1.000
_cell.angle_alpha   90.00
_cell.angle_beta   90.00
_cell.angle_gamma   90.00
#
_symmetry.space_group_name_H-M   'P 1'
#
loop_
_entity.id
_entity.type
_entity.pdbx_description
1 polymer ?
#
loop_
_entity_poly.entity_id
_entity_poly.type
_entity_poly.pdbx_seq_one_letter_code
_entity_poly.pdbx_strand_id
1 'polypeptide(L)' 'MKGEAPEIAPFLGSSRLEEPLTLTRYPVNVVFHGHAHGGSPEARTRSDVPVFNVALPLMQRVYPDGPAFRTVELPS' A
#
# COMPACT_ATOMS: atom_id res chain seq x y z
N MET A 1 -8.85 -3.12 2.75
CA MET A 1 -9.03 -3.24 4.22
C MET A 1 -9.50 -4.63 4.68
N LYS A 2 -9.70 -5.62 3.80
CA LYS A 2 -9.98 -6.99 4.28
C LYS A 2 -8.81 -7.49 5.14
N GLY A 3 -9.10 -8.00 6.32
CA GLY A 3 -8.11 -8.56 7.25
C GLY A 3 -7.72 -7.67 8.44
N GLU A 4 -8.21 -6.43 8.49
CA GLU A 4 -8.11 -5.55 9.66
C GLU A 4 -9.42 -5.49 10.43
N ALA A 5 -9.36 -5.16 11.72
CA ALA A 5 -10.55 -4.92 12.52
C ALA A 5 -11.33 -3.71 11.96
N PRO A 6 -12.65 -3.78 11.73
CA PRO A 6 -13.42 -2.67 11.18
C PRO A 6 -13.30 -1.38 11.97
N GLU A 7 -13.12 -1.49 13.29
CA GLU A 7 -12.99 -0.39 14.24
C GLU A 7 -11.75 0.46 13.97
N ILE A 8 -10.70 -0.11 13.38
CA ILE A 8 -9.47 0.62 13.08
C ILE A 8 -9.45 1.27 11.70
N ALA A 9 -10.44 0.98 10.85
CA ALA A 9 -10.51 1.50 9.48
C ALA A 9 -10.32 3.03 9.36
N PRO A 10 -10.86 3.89 10.26
CA PRO A 10 -10.64 5.33 10.20
C PRO A 10 -9.18 5.76 10.42
N PHE A 11 -8.36 4.93 11.06
CA PHE A 11 -6.97 5.22 11.39
C PHE A 11 -5.97 4.67 10.36
N LEU A 12 -6.43 3.84 9.41
CA LEU A 12 -5.58 3.19 8.42
C LEU A 12 -5.29 4.03 7.17
N GLY A 13 -5.70 5.30 7.14
CA GLY A 13 -5.53 6.17 5.98
C GLY A 13 -5.53 7.65 6.33
N SER A 14 -5.31 8.49 5.31
CA SER A 14 -5.33 9.94 5.46
C SER A 14 -6.01 10.56 4.24
N SER A 15 -7.07 11.33 4.46
CA SER A 15 -7.76 12.08 3.39
C SER A 15 -6.86 13.12 2.73
N ARG A 16 -5.82 13.60 3.43
CA ARG A 16 -4.81 14.51 2.87
C ARG A 16 -4.04 13.93 1.68
N LEU A 17 -4.02 12.61 1.54
CA LEU A 17 -3.34 11.92 0.45
C LEU A 17 -4.26 11.65 -0.75
N GLU A 18 -5.57 11.94 -0.65
CA GLU A 18 -6.50 11.71 -1.76
C GLU A 18 -6.17 12.59 -2.95
N GLU A 19 -5.96 13.90 -2.72
CA GLU A 19 -5.61 14.85 -3.78
C GLU A 19 -4.34 14.42 -4.56
N PRO A 20 -3.17 14.20 -3.91
CA PRO A 20 -1.96 13.85 -4.65
C PRO A 20 -1.98 12.46 -5.30
N LEU A 21 -2.77 11.50 -4.78
CA LEU A 21 -2.79 10.12 -5.28
C LEU A 21 -3.89 9.85 -6.32
N THR A 22 -4.93 10.68 -6.37
CA THR A 22 -6.12 10.41 -7.22
C THR A 22 -6.46 11.55 -8.16
N LEU A 23 -6.21 12.80 -7.76
CA LEU A 23 -6.35 13.93 -8.66
C LEU A 23 -5.07 13.97 -9.47
N THR A 24 -5.18 13.79 -10.78
CA THR A 24 -4.11 13.62 -11.77
C THR A 24 -3.10 14.78 -11.89
N ARG A 25 -3.02 15.63 -10.86
CA ARG A 25 -2.10 16.74 -10.67
C ARG A 25 -0.64 16.30 -10.68
N TYR A 26 -0.34 15.09 -10.20
CA TYR A 26 1.02 14.57 -10.14
C TYR A 26 1.11 13.20 -10.84
N PRO A 27 2.11 12.98 -11.71
CA PRO A 27 2.38 11.66 -12.24
C PRO A 27 2.96 10.78 -11.13
N VAL A 28 2.16 9.86 -10.61
CA VAL A 28 2.58 8.89 -9.59
C VAL A 28 2.78 7.53 -10.26
N ASN A 29 4.01 7.00 -10.23
CA ASN A 29 4.31 5.68 -10.79
C ASN A 29 3.96 4.54 -9.83
N VAL A 30 4.10 4.76 -8.52
CA VAL A 30 3.92 3.73 -7.48
C VAL A 30 3.63 4.37 -6.13
N VAL A 31 2.87 3.66 -5.28
CA VAL A 31 2.62 4.01 -3.89
C VAL A 31 3.10 2.89 -2.97
N PHE A 32 3.80 3.25 -1.90
CA PHE A 32 4.14 2.33 -0.81
C PHE A 32 3.47 2.81 0.48
N HIS A 33 2.85 1.92 1.23
CA HIS A 33 2.32 2.23 2.55
C HIS A 33 2.58 1.09 3.53
N GLY A 34 2.60 1.40 4.82
CA GLY A 34 2.65 0.40 5.89
C GLY A 34 1.35 0.38 6.70
N HIS A 35 1.50 0.13 8.00
CA HIS A 35 0.47 0.22 9.04
C HIS A 35 -0.66 -0.82 8.98
N ALA A 36 -1.13 -1.20 7.79
CA ALA A 36 -2.15 -2.24 7.61
C ALA A 36 -1.54 -3.65 7.66
N HIS A 37 -1.20 -4.13 8.85
CA HIS A 37 -0.58 -5.43 9.12
C HIS A 37 -1.42 -6.64 8.65
N GLY A 38 -2.74 -6.56 8.82
CA GLY A 38 -3.72 -7.55 8.39
C GLY A 38 -4.18 -7.36 6.95
N GLY A 39 -3.79 -6.26 6.30
CA GLY A 39 -4.21 -5.89 4.96
C GLY A 39 -3.72 -6.79 3.82
N SER A 40 -3.94 -6.35 2.60
CA SER A 40 -3.51 -7.04 1.37
C SER A 40 -2.13 -6.54 0.93
N PRO A 41 -1.29 -7.39 0.32
CA PRO A 41 0.07 -7.01 -0.11
C PRO A 41 0.08 -6.01 -1.26
N GLU A 42 -0.92 -6.06 -2.14
CA GLU A 42 -0.98 -5.24 -3.35
C GLU A 42 -2.41 -4.75 -3.60
N ALA A 43 -2.54 -3.55 -4.16
CA ALA A 43 -3.78 -2.93 -4.62
C ALA A 43 -3.50 -1.94 -5.76
N ARG A 44 -4.55 -1.27 -6.26
CA ARG A 44 -4.44 -0.19 -7.24
C ARG A 44 -5.30 1.00 -6.83
N THR A 45 -4.84 2.22 -7.13
CA THR A 45 -5.66 3.43 -6.97
C THR A 45 -6.72 3.51 -8.06
N ARG A 46 -7.64 4.47 -7.96
CA ARG A 46 -8.62 4.74 -9.04
C ARG A 46 -7.96 5.16 -10.36
N SER A 47 -6.79 5.79 -10.29
CA SER A 47 -6.01 6.23 -11.45
C SER A 47 -5.03 5.15 -11.92
N ASP A 48 -5.28 3.89 -11.57
CA ASP A 48 -4.50 2.71 -11.99
C ASP A 48 -3.04 2.72 -11.52
N VAL A 49 -2.74 3.40 -10.40
CA VAL A 49 -1.40 3.41 -9.81
C VAL A 49 -1.23 2.18 -8.90
N PRO A 50 -0.16 1.37 -9.05
CA PRO A 50 0.10 0.24 -8.16
C PRO A 50 0.40 0.72 -6.73
N VAL A 51 -0.20 0.04 -5.76
CA VAL A 51 -0.06 0.30 -4.32
C VAL A 51 0.47 -0.95 -3.63
N PHE A 52 1.61 -0.82 -2.94
CA PHE A 52 2.26 -1.91 -2.22
C PHE A 52 2.20 -1.69 -0.70
N ASN A 53 1.72 -2.71 0.01
CA ASN A 53 1.73 -2.73 1.46
C ASN A 53 3.03 -3.37 1.96
N VAL A 54 3.88 -2.55 2.57
CA VAL A 54 5.21 -2.92 3.09
C VAL A 54 5.22 -3.07 4.62
N ALA A 55 4.05 -3.29 5.24
CA ALA A 55 3.98 -3.58 6.66
C ALA A 55 4.75 -4.87 6.99
N LEU A 56 5.75 -4.78 7.88
CA LEU A 56 6.62 -5.91 8.23
C LEU A 56 5.84 -7.19 8.62
N PRO A 57 4.79 -7.14 9.47
CA PRO A 57 4.03 -8.35 9.80
C PRO A 57 3.33 -8.99 8.59
N LEU A 58 2.88 -8.17 7.65
CA LEU A 58 2.32 -8.66 6.39
C LEU A 58 3.39 -9.30 5.52
N MET A 59 4.55 -8.65 5.38
CA MET A 59 5.65 -9.14 4.56
C MET A 59 6.17 -10.49 5.07
N GLN A 60 6.35 -10.63 6.39
CA GLN A 60 6.75 -11.90 7.00
C GLN A 60 5.73 -13.02 6.78
N ARG A 61 4.44 -12.68 6.72
CA ARG A 61 3.37 -13.66 6.47
C ARG A 61 3.27 -14.08 5.00
N VAL A 62 3.42 -13.13 4.07
CA VAL A 62 3.24 -13.36 2.63
C VAL A 62 4.54 -13.88 1.98
N TYR A 63 5.70 -13.54 2.54
CA TYR A 63 7.02 -13.91 2.04
C TYR A 63 7.89 -14.50 3.18
N PRO A 64 7.50 -15.65 3.76
CA PRO A 64 8.15 -16.20 4.96
C PRO A 64 9.61 -16.61 4.73
N ASP A 65 9.94 -17.06 3.52
CA ASP A 65 11.26 -17.58 3.16
C ASP A 65 12.16 -16.53 2.48
N GLY A 66 11.69 -15.27 2.39
CA GLY A 66 12.35 -14.19 1.68
C GLY A 66 12.95 -13.13 2.61
N PRO A 67 13.87 -12.30 2.10
CA PRO A 67 14.29 -11.10 2.81
C PRO A 67 13.09 -10.17 3.06
N ALA A 68 13.11 -9.42 4.16
CA ALA A 68 12.05 -8.49 4.55
C ALA A 68 11.99 -7.20 3.69
N PHE A 69 12.39 -7.30 2.42
CA PHE A 69 12.28 -6.23 1.43
C PHE A 69 11.96 -6.83 0.05
N ARG A 70 11.32 -6.03 -0.81
CA ARG A 70 11.10 -6.34 -2.23
C ARG A 70 11.60 -5.19 -3.08
N THR A 71 12.05 -5.50 -4.29
CA THR A 71 12.45 -4.51 -5.29
C THR A 71 11.28 -4.22 -6.23
N VAL A 72 11.10 -2.93 -6.56
CA VAL A 72 10.17 -2.47 -7.59
C VAL A 72 10.99 -1.69 -8.60
N GLU A 73 10.90 -2.10 -9.86
CA GLU A 73 11.52 -1.40 -10.98
C GLU A 73 10.53 -0.37 -11.55
N LEU A 74 11.02 0.85 -11.79
CA LEU A 74 10.23 1.94 -12.36
C LEU A 74 10.59 2.13 -13.83
N PRO A 75 9.61 2.51 -14.67
CA PRO A 75 9.89 2.88 -16.06
C PRO A 75 10.87 4.07 -16.10
N SER A 76 11.75 4.04 -17.10
CA SER A 76 12.76 5.08 -17.38
C SER A 76 12.15 6.35 -17.95
#